data_AF-A0A4U5NCQ8-F1
#
_entry.id   AF-A0A4U5NCQ8-F1
#
_cell.length_a   1.000
_cell.length_b   1.000
_cell.length_c   1.000
_cell.angle_alpha   90.00
_cell.angle_beta   90.00
_cell.angle_gamma   90.00
#
_symmetry.space_group_name_H-M   'P 1'
#
loop_
_entity.id
_entity.type
_entity.pdbx_description
1 polymer ?
#
loop_
_entity_poly.entity_id
_entity_poly.type
_entity_poly.pdbx_seq_one_letter_code
_entity_poly.pdbx_strand_id
1 'polypeptide(L)'
;MASEDLLISSFEGVEKLTERIICKSCGRKRMYFCYDCRVFVPGVAELAPRLKLPVSVDVIKHRMEKNGKSTAIHCLLTAPDSTRIFDSPDLPDYSNAINTVLVYPTPSAISVEDYVKAKGPIERFVFLDATWWQVCCISTFSLSEFRSVD
;
A
#
# COMPACT_ATOMS: atom_id res chain seq x y z
N MET A 1 24.09 10.05 -19.56
CA MET A 1 22.95 9.61 -18.72
C MET A 1 23.44 8.40 -17.96
N ALA A 2 23.66 8.54 -16.65
CA ALA A 2 24.08 7.41 -15.83
C ALA A 2 22.96 6.35 -15.88
N SER A 3 23.32 5.11 -16.18
CA SER A 3 22.48 3.96 -15.83
C SER A 3 22.35 4.01 -14.31
N GLU A 4 21.18 4.41 -13.81
CA GLU A 4 20.87 4.18 -12.41
C GLU A 4 20.66 2.69 -12.25
N ASP A 5 21.74 1.98 -11.96
CA ASP A 5 21.69 0.57 -11.63
C ASP A 5 20.81 0.44 -10.38
N LEU A 6 19.59 -0.08 -10.56
CA LEU A 6 18.67 -0.34 -9.46
C LEU A 6 19.37 -1.32 -8.51
N LEU A 7 19.73 -0.84 -7.31
CA LEU A 7 20.39 -1.63 -6.26
C LEU A 7 19.37 -2.60 -5.64
N ILE A 8 19.03 -3.65 -6.39
CA ILE A 8 18.11 -4.70 -5.94
C ILE A 8 18.89 -5.67 -5.06
N SER A 9 18.40 -5.91 -3.84
CA SER A 9 18.97 -6.91 -2.94
C SER A 9 18.77 -8.33 -3.48
N SER A 10 19.69 -9.24 -3.15
CA SER A 10 19.56 -10.66 -3.53
C SER A 10 18.29 -11.29 -2.93
N PHE A 11 17.65 -12.18 -3.69
CA PHE A 11 16.47 -12.95 -3.29
C PHE A 11 16.81 -14.38 -2.81
N GLU A 12 18.09 -14.77 -2.80
CA GLU A 12 18.55 -16.12 -2.44
C GLU A 12 18.08 -16.59 -1.05
N GLY A 13 17.98 -15.68 -0.08
CA GLY A 13 17.53 -16.00 1.26
C GLY A 13 16.10 -16.55 1.26
N VAL A 14 15.23 -15.94 0.45
CA VAL A 14 13.82 -16.33 0.33
C VAL A 14 13.66 -17.59 -0.52
N GLU A 15 14.51 -17.81 -1.54
CA GLU A 15 14.47 -19.03 -2.38
C GLU A 15 14.80 -20.32 -1.61
N LYS A 16 15.62 -20.21 -0.57
CA LYS A 16 15.96 -21.37 0.29
C LYS A 16 14.78 -21.84 1.13
N LEU A 17 13.72 -21.05 1.24
CA LEU A 17 12.48 -21.47 1.88
C LEU A 17 11.72 -22.39 0.93
N THR A 18 11.53 -23.65 1.31
CA THR A 18 10.85 -24.66 0.49
C THR A 18 9.52 -25.11 1.07
N GLU A 19 9.27 -24.83 2.35
CA GLU A 19 8.09 -25.30 3.07
C GLU A 19 7.16 -24.17 3.50
N ARG A 20 5.86 -24.48 3.52
CA ARG A 20 4.84 -23.58 4.07
C ARG A 20 4.81 -23.67 5.59
N ILE A 21 4.88 -22.52 6.25
CA ILE A 21 4.86 -22.37 7.70
C ILE A 21 3.45 -21.95 8.17
N ILE A 22 3.08 -22.34 9.39
CA ILE A 22 1.82 -21.93 10.02
C ILE A 22 1.94 -20.49 10.53
N CYS A 23 1.02 -19.61 10.12
CA CYS A 23 0.90 -18.27 10.68
C CYS A 23 0.55 -18.35 12.17
N LYS A 24 1.34 -17.71 13.03
CA LYS A 24 1.11 -17.69 14.49
C LYS A 24 -0.18 -16.96 14.89
N SER A 25 -0.67 -16.03 14.07
CA SER A 25 -1.86 -15.23 14.38
C SER A 25 -3.18 -15.91 14.03
N CYS A 26 -3.24 -16.68 12.93
CA CYS A 26 -4.51 -17.27 12.44
C CYS A 26 -4.46 -18.78 12.15
N GLY A 27 -3.31 -19.44 12.33
CA GLY A 27 -3.15 -20.89 12.12
C GLY A 27 -3.13 -21.34 10.65
N ARG A 28 -3.27 -20.44 9.67
CA ARG A 28 -3.26 -20.80 8.25
C ARG A 28 -1.83 -21.05 7.75
N LYS A 29 -1.63 -22.07 6.91
CA LYS A 29 -0.34 -22.38 6.26
C LYS A 29 -0.04 -21.38 5.13
N ARG A 30 1.16 -20.81 5.13
CA ARG A 30 1.61 -19.73 4.23
C ARG A 30 3.10 -19.91 3.89
N MET A 31 3.54 -19.41 2.74
CA MET A 31 4.94 -19.53 2.31
C MET A 31 5.81 -18.43 2.92
N TYR A 32 5.52 -17.16 2.60
CA TYR A 32 6.37 -16.02 2.97
C TYR A 32 5.70 -15.06 3.96
N PHE A 33 4.40 -14.84 3.80
CA PHE A 33 3.62 -13.96 4.66
C PHE A 33 2.16 -14.40 4.69
N CYS A 34 1.46 -14.01 5.74
CA CYS A 34 0.03 -14.19 5.84
C CYS A 34 -0.68 -12.97 5.27
N TYR A 35 -1.28 -13.10 4.09
CA TYR A 35 -2.07 -12.05 3.47
C TYR A 35 -3.35 -11.68 4.25
N ASP A 36 -3.82 -12.53 5.18
CA ASP A 36 -4.98 -12.22 6.02
C ASP A 36 -4.58 -11.42 7.27
N CYS A 37 -3.46 -11.79 7.90
CA CYS A 37 -2.95 -11.13 9.10
C CYS A 37 -1.99 -9.98 8.79
N ARG A 38 -1.59 -9.83 7.53
CA ARG A 38 -0.64 -8.81 7.05
C ARG A 38 0.70 -8.84 7.80
N VAL A 39 1.20 -10.04 8.08
CA VAL A 39 2.48 -10.26 8.77
C VAL A 39 3.33 -11.29 8.04
N PHE A 40 4.65 -11.16 8.12
CA PHE A 40 5.57 -12.22 7.71
C PHE A 40 5.31 -13.50 8.52
N VAL A 41 5.51 -14.66 7.90
CA VAL A 41 5.61 -15.90 8.69
C VAL A 41 6.96 -15.93 9.41
N PRO A 42 7.10 -16.71 10.50
CA PRO A 42 8.34 -16.77 11.26
C PRO A 42 9.58 -17.05 10.39
N GLY A 43 10.67 -16.29 10.59
CA GLY A 43 11.93 -16.46 9.88
C GLY A 43 12.04 -15.75 8.52
N VAL A 44 10.95 -15.13 8.04
CA VAL A 44 10.94 -14.43 6.73
C VAL A 44 11.22 -12.94 6.87
N ALA A 45 10.85 -12.34 8.01
CA ALA A 45 11.04 -10.90 8.23
C ALA A 45 12.51 -10.50 8.18
N GLU A 46 13.41 -11.38 8.63
CA GLU A 46 14.86 -11.20 8.65
C GLU A 46 15.49 -11.28 7.25
N LEU A 47 14.77 -11.87 6.29
CA LEU A 47 15.19 -12.04 4.90
C LEU A 47 14.63 -10.95 3.99
N ALA A 48 13.63 -10.21 4.46
CA ALA A 48 12.97 -9.15 3.70
C ALA A 48 13.64 -7.79 3.95
N PRO A 49 13.72 -6.92 2.93
CA PRO A 49 14.21 -5.57 3.13
C PRO A 49 13.24 -4.78 4.01
N ARG A 50 13.79 -3.96 4.91
CA ARG A 50 13.04 -2.96 5.67
C ARG A 50 13.30 -1.57 5.10
N LEU A 51 12.27 -0.99 4.52
CA LEU A 51 12.30 0.28 3.81
C LEU A 51 11.67 1.37 4.67
N LYS A 52 12.16 2.59 4.50
CA LYS A 52 11.48 3.81 4.93
C LYS A 52 11.19 4.63 3.67
N LEU A 53 9.91 4.79 3.36
CA LEU A 53 9.52 5.56 2.19
C LEU A 53 9.73 7.06 2.46
N PRO A 54 10.05 7.86 1.42
CA PRO A 54 10.18 9.30 1.56
C PRO A 54 8.83 10.01 1.82
N VAL A 55 7.72 9.29 1.64
CA VAL A 55 6.35 9.76 1.82
C VAL A 55 5.54 8.71 2.56
N SER A 56 4.44 9.12 3.20
CA SER A 56 3.51 8.16 3.79
C SER A 56 2.54 7.63 2.74
N VAL A 57 2.08 6.39 2.91
CA VAL A 57 1.15 5.71 2.02
C VAL A 57 0.01 5.13 2.82
N ASP A 58 -1.22 5.48 2.45
CA ASP A 58 -2.41 4.77 2.88
C ASP A 58 -3.01 4.01 1.69
N VAL A 59 -3.42 2.78 1.93
CA VAL A 59 -4.18 1.99 0.96
C VAL A 59 -5.55 1.70 1.52
N ILE A 60 -6.58 2.14 0.81
CA ILE A 60 -7.96 1.80 1.10
C ILE A 60 -8.32 0.58 0.26
N LYS A 61 -8.43 -0.55 0.94
CA LYS A 61 -8.75 -1.84 0.35
C LYS A 61 -10.25 -2.06 0.34
N HIS A 62 -10.80 -2.46 -0.80
CA HIS A 62 -12.18 -2.92 -0.84
C HIS A 62 -12.32 -4.30 -0.21
N ARG A 63 -13.32 -4.50 0.66
CA ARG A 63 -13.55 -5.79 1.36
C ARG A 63 -13.70 -7.02 0.47
N MET A 64 -14.15 -6.83 -0.78
CA MET A 64 -14.30 -7.94 -1.75
C MET A 64 -13.03 -8.20 -2.56
N GLU A 65 -12.00 -7.35 -2.45
CA GLU A 65 -10.73 -7.57 -3.13
C GLU A 65 -9.94 -8.68 -2.44
N LYS A 66 -9.41 -9.63 -3.22
CA LYS A 66 -8.81 -10.83 -2.66
C LYS A 66 -7.46 -10.50 -2.01
N ASN A 67 -7.30 -10.81 -0.73
CA ASN A 67 -6.03 -10.61 -0.01
C ASN A 67 -4.82 -11.23 -0.72
N GLY A 68 -4.96 -12.44 -1.26
CA GLY A 68 -3.87 -13.13 -1.97
C GLY A 68 -3.46 -12.49 -3.32
N LYS A 69 -4.16 -11.45 -3.77
CA LYS A 69 -3.82 -10.68 -4.98
C LYS A 69 -3.40 -9.23 -4.69
N SER A 70 -3.50 -8.81 -3.43
CA SER A 70 -3.23 -7.43 -3.02
C SER A 70 -1.73 -7.17 -2.92
N THR A 71 -1.20 -6.35 -3.82
CA THR A 71 0.20 -5.89 -3.76
C THR A 71 0.44 -4.90 -2.62
N ALA A 72 -0.61 -4.23 -2.13
CA ALA A 72 -0.55 -3.30 -1.01
C ALA A 72 0.06 -3.94 0.25
N ILE A 73 -0.22 -5.22 0.48
CA ILE A 73 0.31 -5.98 1.62
C ILE A 73 1.84 -6.02 1.57
N HIS A 74 2.45 -6.14 0.39
CA HIS A 74 3.91 -6.12 0.27
C HIS A 74 4.49 -4.78 0.71
N CYS A 75 3.86 -3.67 0.31
CA CYS A 75 4.26 -2.33 0.72
C CYS A 75 4.18 -2.14 2.25
N LEU A 76 3.11 -2.67 2.87
CA LEU A 76 2.97 -2.66 4.33
C LEU A 76 4.04 -3.50 5.02
N LEU A 77 4.36 -4.69 4.48
CA LEU A 77 5.33 -5.59 5.08
C LEU A 77 6.77 -5.06 5.00
N THR A 78 7.15 -4.44 3.88
CA THR A 78 8.51 -3.93 3.69
C THR A 78 8.69 -2.52 4.25
N ALA A 79 7.65 -1.69 4.29
CA ALA A 79 7.70 -0.32 4.82
C ALA A 79 6.62 -0.04 5.89
N PRO A 80 6.60 -0.80 7.00
CA PRO A 80 5.51 -0.71 7.99
C PRO A 80 5.40 0.64 8.68
N ASP A 81 6.50 1.40 8.77
CA ASP A 81 6.51 2.72 9.43
C ASP A 81 5.91 3.82 8.53
N SER A 82 5.85 3.58 7.22
CA SER A 82 5.38 4.55 6.22
C SER A 82 4.04 4.16 5.58
N THR A 83 3.57 2.93 5.78
CA THR A 83 2.42 2.37 5.06
C THR A 83 1.31 1.92 6.00
N ARG A 84 0.05 2.24 5.67
CA ARG A 84 -1.15 1.74 6.35
C ARG A 84 -2.12 1.14 5.34
N ILE A 85 -2.85 0.09 5.76
CA ILE A 85 -3.91 -0.51 4.95
C ILE A 85 -5.20 -0.51 5.76
N PHE A 86 -6.25 0.05 5.19
CA PHE A 86 -7.59 0.13 5.75
C PHE A 86 -8.57 -0.69 4.92
N ASP A 87 -9.53 -1.36 5.56
CA ASP A 87 -10.56 -2.11 4.86
C ASP A 87 -11.85 -1.30 4.83
N SER A 88 -12.31 -0.94 3.64
CA SER A 88 -13.59 -0.27 3.45
C SER A 88 -14.75 -1.09 4.06
N PRO A 89 -15.67 -0.47 4.82
CA PRO A 89 -15.89 0.98 4.94
C PRO A 89 -15.18 1.68 6.12
N ASP A 90 -14.31 0.99 6.86
CA ASP A 90 -13.61 1.57 8.00
C ASP A 90 -12.40 2.39 7.53
N LEU A 91 -12.60 3.70 7.34
CA LEU A 91 -11.60 4.62 6.82
C LEU A 91 -11.11 5.57 7.92
N PRO A 92 -9.84 5.99 7.88
CA PRO A 92 -9.35 7.02 8.78
C PRO A 92 -10.00 8.36 8.44
N ASP A 93 -10.09 9.23 9.44
CA ASP A 93 -10.54 10.61 9.25
C ASP A 93 -9.44 11.44 8.58
N TYR A 94 -9.75 11.99 7.41
CA TYR A 94 -8.86 12.84 6.62
C TYR A 94 -9.27 14.32 6.63
N SER A 95 -10.29 14.73 7.40
CA SER A 95 -10.81 16.10 7.43
C SER A 95 -9.74 17.16 7.73
N ASN A 96 -8.73 16.80 8.53
CA ASN A 96 -7.61 17.67 8.91
C ASN A 96 -6.28 17.25 8.26
N ALA A 97 -6.32 16.40 7.24
CA ALA A 97 -5.12 15.91 6.59
C ALA A 97 -4.48 17.01 5.73
N ILE A 98 -3.24 17.37 6.05
CA ILE A 98 -2.45 18.35 5.30
C ILE A 98 -1.69 17.61 4.20
N ASN A 99 -1.59 18.20 3.02
CA ASN A 99 -0.79 17.70 1.88
C ASN A 99 -0.98 16.20 1.61
N THR A 100 -2.22 15.74 1.76
CA THR A 100 -2.63 14.34 1.59
C THR A 100 -3.49 14.25 0.33
N VAL A 101 -3.12 13.35 -0.58
CA VAL A 101 -3.73 13.28 -1.92
C VAL A 101 -4.23 11.88 -2.24
N LEU A 102 -5.32 11.80 -2.98
CA LEU A 102 -5.86 10.54 -3.51
C LEU A 102 -5.28 10.32 -4.90
N VAL A 103 -4.62 9.19 -5.13
CA VAL A 103 -4.18 8.81 -6.47
C VAL A 103 -5.34 8.11 -7.16
N TYR A 104 -6.06 8.85 -8.01
CA TYR A 104 -7.21 8.32 -8.72
C TYR A 104 -7.50 9.15 -9.97
N PRO A 105 -7.57 8.53 -11.15
CA PRO A 105 -7.84 9.28 -12.38
C PRO A 105 -9.29 9.79 -12.37
N THR A 106 -9.43 11.10 -12.43
CA THR A 106 -10.71 11.79 -12.64
C THR A 106 -10.54 12.86 -13.72
N PRO A 107 -11.62 13.29 -14.39
CA PRO A 107 -11.54 14.43 -15.32
C PRO A 107 -11.04 15.73 -14.68
N SER A 108 -11.08 15.83 -13.35
CA SER A 108 -10.62 16.96 -12.55
C SER A 108 -9.29 16.71 -11.84
N ALA A 109 -8.66 15.55 -12.05
CA ALA A 109 -7.37 15.23 -11.48
C ALA A 109 -6.31 16.18 -12.03
N ILE A 110 -5.31 16.46 -11.21
CA ILE A 110 -4.16 17.28 -11.59
C ILE A 110 -2.88 16.46 -11.44
N SER A 111 -1.86 16.83 -12.20
CA SER A 111 -0.54 16.20 -12.07
C SER A 111 0.04 16.38 -10.67
N VAL A 112 0.87 15.41 -10.25
CA VAL A 112 1.65 15.49 -9.02
C VAL A 112 2.53 16.75 -9.02
N GLU A 113 3.14 17.09 -10.16
CA GLU A 113 3.99 18.27 -10.29
C GLU A 113 3.21 19.57 -10.04
N ASP A 114 2.02 19.71 -10.60
CA ASP A 114 1.20 20.91 -10.42
C ASP A 114 0.63 21.02 -9.01
N TYR A 115 0.33 19.88 -8.36
CA TYR A 115 -0.02 19.87 -6.95
C TYR A 115 1.13 20.42 -6.11
N VAL A 116 2.34 19.88 -6.32
CA VAL A 116 3.53 20.26 -5.54
C VAL A 116 3.88 21.73 -5.74
N LYS A 117 3.78 22.27 -6.96
CA LYS A 117 3.98 23.70 -7.23
C LYS A 117 2.96 24.58 -6.49
N ALA A 118 1.71 24.14 -6.38
CA ALA A 118 0.62 24.94 -5.81
C ALA A 118 0.48 24.83 -4.29
N LYS A 119 0.80 23.67 -3.71
CA LYS A 119 0.53 23.33 -2.29
C LYS A 119 1.77 22.93 -1.49
N GLY A 120 2.88 22.65 -2.16
CA GLY A 120 4.11 22.14 -1.54
C GLY A 120 4.20 20.61 -1.54
N PRO A 121 5.20 20.05 -0.85
CA PRO A 121 5.48 18.61 -0.88
C PRO A 121 4.31 17.79 -0.33
N ILE A 122 4.00 16.68 -0.99
CA ILE A 122 2.97 15.73 -0.56
C ILE A 122 3.51 14.93 0.63
N GLU A 123 2.79 14.94 1.73
CA GLU A 123 3.12 14.16 2.93
C GLU A 123 2.59 12.74 2.85
N ARG A 124 1.43 12.56 2.20
CA ARG A 124 0.74 11.27 2.15
C ARG A 124 0.01 11.05 0.83
N PHE A 125 0.24 9.87 0.26
CA PHE A 125 -0.56 9.35 -0.85
C PHE A 125 -1.59 8.36 -0.33
N VAL A 126 -2.79 8.42 -0.88
CA VAL A 126 -3.87 7.48 -0.65
C VAL A 126 -4.15 6.73 -1.95
N PHE A 127 -4.10 5.41 -1.92
CA PHE A 127 -4.39 4.53 -3.06
C PHE A 127 -5.62 3.67 -2.79
N LEU A 128 -6.29 3.26 -3.86
CA LEU A 128 -7.45 2.37 -3.79
C LEU A 128 -7.07 0.98 -4.29
N ASP A 129 -7.10 -0.03 -3.41
CA ASP A 129 -6.90 -1.44 -3.75
C ASP A 129 -8.26 -2.11 -3.98
N ALA A 130 -8.76 -1.95 -5.21
CA ALA A 130 -10.05 -2.47 -5.64
C ALA A 130 -10.07 -2.64 -7.17
N THR A 131 -10.99 -3.47 -7.68
CA THR A 131 -11.29 -3.48 -9.12
C THR A 131 -11.96 -2.17 -9.54
N TRP A 132 -11.80 -1.75 -10.80
CA TRP A 132 -12.40 -0.51 -11.35
C TRP A 132 -13.88 -0.32 -11.00
N TRP A 133 -14.68 -1.37 -11.14
CA TRP A 133 -16.11 -1.34 -10.81
C TRP A 133 -16.39 -1.09 -9.33
N GLN A 134 -15.53 -1.59 -8.43
CA GLN A 134 -15.67 -1.42 -6.98
C GLN A 134 -15.19 -0.05 -6.51
N VAL A 135 -14.25 0.58 -7.24
CA VAL A 135 -13.75 1.91 -6.90
C VAL A 135 -14.87 2.94 -6.88
N CYS A 136 -15.82 2.88 -7.82
CA CYS A 136 -16.98 3.78 -7.85
C CYS A 136 -17.80 3.73 -6.55
N CYS A 137 -17.89 2.58 -5.87
CA CYS A 137 -18.59 2.48 -4.59
C CYS A 137 -17.83 3.13 -3.43
N ILE A 138 -16.49 3.15 -3.49
CA ILE A 138 -15.63 3.76 -2.46
C ILE A 138 -15.56 5.27 -2.65
N SER A 139 -15.33 5.73 -3.89
CA SER A 139 -15.11 7.14 -4.21
C SER A 139 -16.36 7.99 -4.04
N THR A 140 -17.55 7.45 -4.32
CA THR A 140 -18.81 8.22 -4.31
C THR A 140 -19.30 8.57 -2.90
N PHE A 141 -18.94 7.78 -1.87
CA PHE A 141 -19.51 7.93 -0.53
C PHE A 141 -18.53 8.43 0.54
N SER A 142 -17.23 8.24 0.37
CA SER A 142 -16.29 8.40 1.49
C SER A 142 -15.02 9.21 1.21
N LEU A 143 -14.81 9.66 -0.03
CA LEU A 143 -13.59 10.38 -0.43
C LEU A 143 -13.87 11.66 -1.23
N SER A 144 -15.09 12.20 -1.14
CA SER A 144 -15.49 13.42 -1.88
C SER A 144 -14.67 14.67 -1.51
N GLU A 145 -13.98 14.64 -0.37
CA GLU A 145 -13.16 15.74 0.12
C GLU A 145 -11.71 15.67 -0.38
N PHE A 146 -11.31 14.57 -1.01
CA PHE A 146 -9.95 14.42 -1.53
C PHE A 146 -9.74 15.17 -2.83
N ARG A 147 -8.57 15.81 -2.94
CA ARG A 147 -8.07 16.23 -4.24
C ARG A 147 -7.38 15.04 -4.91
N SER A 148 -7.90 14.68 -6.08
CA SER A 148 -7.34 13.61 -6.91
C SER A 148 -6.10 14.09 -7.65
N VAL A 149 -5.09 13.23 -7.70
CA VAL A 149 -3.91 13.35 -8.57
C VAL A 149 -3.74 12.09 -9.42
N ASP A 150 -3.15 12.21 -10.60
CA ASP A 150 -2.84 11.10 -11.51
C ASP A 150 -1.39 11.13 -12.01
#